data_AF-A0A7S2DX83-F1
#
_entry.id   AF-A0A7S2DX83-F1
#
_cell.length_a   1.000
_cell.length_b   1.000
_cell.length_c   1.000
_cell.angle_alpha   90.00
_cell.angle_beta   90.00
_cell.angle_gamma   90.00
#
_symmetry.space_group_name_H-M   'P 1'
#
loop_
_entity.id
_entity.type
_entity.pdbx_description
1 polymer ?
#
loop_
_entity_poly.entity_id
_entity_poly.type
_entity_poly.pdbx_seq_one_letter_code
_entity_poly.pdbx_strand_id
1 'polypeptide(L)'
;DYPEGHRLSRAHLLRQTFTDQDLLDVFAKVDLEDLPLRFGDGDPIKGLSTVRDWSNTLSLGEQQRLAFGRLLVNRPRLVILDEATSALDMVSEAKMYGLLKEMGRKYLLNGDSGASSGGLTRAGLTYVSVGHRPS
;
A
#
# COMPACT_ATOMS: atom_id res chain seq x y z
N ASP A 1 4.12 -30.36 -14.99
CA ASP A 1 3.35 -30.55 -13.74
C ASP A 1 3.93 -29.75 -12.60
N TYR A 2 3.20 -28.76 -12.12
CA TYR A 2 3.48 -28.08 -10.85
C TYR A 2 2.85 -28.89 -9.71
N PRO A 3 3.56 -29.16 -8.60
CA PRO A 3 3.03 -29.99 -7.52
C PRO A 3 1.84 -29.30 -6.81
N GLU A 4 0.81 -30.10 -6.51
CA GLU A 4 -0.52 -29.73 -5.97
C GLU A 4 -0.53 -29.01 -4.59
N GLY A 5 0.62 -28.63 -4.02
CA GLY A 5 0.73 -28.03 -2.68
C GLY A 5 0.75 -26.50 -2.61
N HIS A 6 0.84 -25.77 -3.73
CA HIS A 6 1.01 -24.31 -3.77
C HIS A 6 -0.15 -23.57 -4.44
N ARG A 7 -1.40 -23.84 -4.03
CA ARG A 7 -2.59 -23.23 -4.64
C ARG A 7 -3.23 -22.07 -3.88
N LEU A 8 -2.59 -21.55 -2.83
CA LEU A 8 -3.05 -20.30 -2.23
C LEU A 8 -2.29 -19.14 -2.90
N SER A 9 -2.99 -18.40 -3.77
CA SER A 9 -2.44 -17.19 -4.36
C SER A 9 -2.07 -16.19 -3.24
N ARG A 10 -1.06 -15.35 -3.44
CA ARG A 10 -0.74 -14.28 -2.47
C ARG A 10 -1.95 -13.40 -2.15
N ALA A 11 -2.84 -13.20 -3.12
CA ALA A 11 -4.11 -12.50 -2.93
C ALA A 11 -5.02 -13.20 -1.90
N HIS A 12 -5.04 -14.54 -1.88
CA HIS A 12 -5.79 -15.33 -0.90
C HIS A 12 -5.23 -15.17 0.52
N LEU A 13 -3.90 -15.14 0.66
CA LEU A 13 -3.25 -14.94 1.96
C LEU A 13 -3.49 -13.51 2.49
N LEU A 14 -3.41 -12.50 1.63
CA LEU A 14 -3.64 -11.10 2.01
C LEU A 14 -5.08 -10.84 2.48
N ARG A 15 -6.09 -11.45 1.85
CA ARG A 15 -7.50 -11.31 2.26
C ARG A 15 -7.78 -11.79 3.69
N GLN A 16 -6.99 -12.72 4.23
CA GLN A 16 -7.19 -13.25 5.59
C GLN A 16 -6.48 -12.44 6.68
N THR A 17 -5.79 -11.33 6.33
CA THR A 17 -4.91 -10.62 7.27
C THR A 17 -5.32 -9.19 7.61
N PHE A 18 -6.28 -8.60 6.89
CA PHE A 18 -6.70 -7.20 7.10
C PHE A 18 -8.15 -7.14 7.57
N THR A 19 -8.38 -6.44 8.67
CA THR A 19 -9.72 -6.03 9.10
C THR A 19 -10.19 -4.84 8.27
N ASP A 20 -11.49 -4.54 8.29
CA ASP A 20 -12.02 -3.35 7.64
C ASP A 20 -11.35 -2.07 8.18
N GLN A 21 -11.08 -2.02 9.49
CA GLN A 21 -10.37 -0.90 10.10
C GLN A 21 -8.95 -0.75 9.55
N ASP A 22 -8.21 -1.85 9.34
CA ASP A 22 -6.87 -1.77 8.75
C ASP A 22 -6.92 -1.19 7.32
N LEU A 23 -7.98 -1.49 6.56
CA LEU A 23 -8.17 -0.94 5.22
C LEU A 23 -8.50 0.56 5.29
N LEU A 24 -9.38 0.98 6.21
CA LEU A 24 -9.66 2.41 6.43
C LEU A 24 -8.41 3.19 6.83
N ASP A 25 -7.55 2.61 7.67
CA ASP A 25 -6.27 3.21 8.05
C ASP A 25 -5.33 3.34 6.84
N VAL A 26 -5.36 2.39 5.91
CA VAL A 26 -4.62 2.50 4.64
C VAL A 26 -5.15 3.67 3.81
N PHE A 27 -6.47 3.82 3.67
CA PHE A 27 -7.06 4.95 2.96
C PHE A 27 -6.64 6.29 3.57
N ALA A 28 -6.69 6.43 4.90
CA ALA A 28 -6.26 7.65 5.59
C ALA A 28 -4.76 7.93 5.41
N LYS A 29 -3.90 6.90 5.43
CA LYS A 29 -2.45 7.07 5.21
C LYS A 29 -2.14 7.65 3.84
N VAL A 30 -2.99 7.39 2.83
CA VAL A 30 -2.81 7.88 1.46
C VAL A 30 -3.73 9.04 1.09
N ASP A 31 -4.28 9.77 2.06
CA ASP A 31 -5.17 10.93 1.84
C ASP A 31 -6.39 10.59 0.97
N LEU A 32 -7.03 9.46 1.28
CA LEU A 32 -8.23 8.96 0.62
C LEU A 32 -9.31 8.51 1.63
N GLU A 33 -9.29 9.03 2.85
CA GLU A 33 -10.29 8.74 3.89
C GLU A 33 -11.73 9.09 3.48
N ASP A 34 -11.89 10.04 2.55
CA ASP A 34 -13.19 10.41 1.97
C ASP A 34 -13.74 9.31 1.03
N LEU A 35 -12.90 8.53 0.36
CA LEU A 35 -13.38 7.61 -0.68
C LEU A 35 -14.38 6.56 -0.17
N PRO A 36 -14.12 5.83 0.94
CA PRO A 36 -15.09 4.88 1.47
C PRO A 36 -16.40 5.56 1.88
N LEU A 37 -16.34 6.76 2.45
CA LEU A 37 -17.54 7.51 2.82
C LEU A 37 -18.34 7.94 1.59
N ARG A 38 -17.66 8.53 0.59
CA ARG A 38 -18.24 9.04 -0.64
C ARG A 38 -18.93 7.95 -1.46
N PHE A 39 -18.37 6.74 -1.47
CA PHE A 39 -18.90 5.61 -2.24
C PHE A 39 -19.64 4.58 -1.40
N GLY A 40 -19.85 4.85 -0.12
CA GLY A 40 -20.56 4.01 0.84
C GLY A 40 -21.85 4.61 1.38
N ASP A 41 -22.38 5.66 0.74
CA ASP A 41 -23.57 6.40 1.20
C ASP A 41 -23.41 6.94 2.63
N GLY A 42 -22.19 7.37 2.99
CA GLY A 42 -21.84 7.83 4.34
C GLY A 42 -21.41 6.72 5.30
N ASP A 43 -21.54 5.44 4.93
CA ASP A 43 -20.99 4.31 5.67
C ASP A 43 -19.65 3.86 5.05
N PRO A 44 -18.52 4.06 5.73
CA PRO A 44 -17.21 3.73 5.17
C PRO A 44 -17.02 2.21 4.98
N ILE A 45 -17.65 1.37 5.80
CA ILE A 45 -17.54 -0.09 5.70
C ILE A 45 -18.27 -0.57 4.45
N LYS A 46 -19.46 -0.01 4.20
CA LYS A 46 -20.18 -0.25 2.94
C LYS A 46 -19.33 0.18 1.74
N GLY A 47 -18.68 1.34 1.84
CA GLY A 47 -17.79 1.86 0.80
C GLY A 47 -16.62 0.94 0.42
N LEU A 48 -16.05 0.21 1.38
CA LEU A 48 -14.98 -0.76 1.11
C LEU A 48 -15.44 -1.92 0.21
N SER A 49 -16.74 -2.24 0.24
CA SER A 49 -17.33 -3.31 -0.58
C SER A 49 -17.85 -2.83 -1.95
N THR A 50 -17.80 -1.53 -2.22
CA THR A 50 -18.33 -0.94 -3.45
C THR A 50 -17.54 -1.41 -4.67
N VAL A 51 -18.25 -1.73 -5.75
CA VAL A 51 -17.67 -2.12 -7.04
C VAL A 51 -18.10 -1.11 -8.10
N ARG A 52 -17.13 -0.44 -8.72
CA ARG A 52 -17.33 0.56 -9.78
C ARG A 52 -16.21 0.48 -10.83
N ASP A 53 -16.41 1.17 -11.94
CA ASP A 53 -15.32 1.50 -12.87
C ASP A 53 -14.43 2.57 -12.24
N TRP A 54 -13.47 2.13 -11.43
CA TRP A 54 -12.59 3.01 -10.66
C TRP A 54 -11.68 3.87 -11.54
N SER A 55 -11.33 3.40 -12.74
CA SER A 55 -10.55 4.17 -13.72
C SER A 55 -11.27 5.43 -14.20
N ASN A 56 -12.59 5.34 -14.42
CA ASN A 56 -13.39 6.48 -14.84
C ASN A 56 -13.97 7.28 -13.67
N THR A 57 -13.98 6.71 -12.46
CA THR A 57 -14.58 7.34 -11.27
C THR A 57 -13.58 8.18 -10.49
N LEU A 58 -12.31 7.77 -10.42
CA LEU A 58 -11.28 8.44 -9.63
C LEU A 58 -10.51 9.44 -10.48
N SER A 59 -10.16 10.59 -9.91
CA SER A 59 -9.18 11.50 -10.51
C SER A 59 -7.81 10.83 -10.62
N LEU A 60 -6.96 11.31 -11.53
CA LEU A 60 -5.62 10.74 -11.70
C LEU A 60 -4.79 10.77 -10.41
N GLY A 61 -4.89 11.85 -9.62
CA GLY A 61 -4.23 11.94 -8.31
C GLY A 61 -4.77 10.93 -7.29
N GLU A 62 -6.09 10.70 -7.24
CA GLU A 62 -6.68 9.65 -6.40
C GLU A 62 -6.23 8.25 -6.84
N GLN A 63 -6.15 8.00 -8.15
CA GLN A 63 -5.65 6.73 -8.70
C GLN A 63 -4.18 6.49 -8.30
N GLN A 64 -3.34 7.52 -8.40
CA GLN A 64 -1.94 7.47 -7.97
C GLN A 64 -1.84 7.17 -6.47
N ARG A 65 -2.55 7.92 -5.61
CA ARG A 65 -2.55 7.66 -4.15
C ARG A 65 -3.11 6.29 -3.79
N LEU A 66 -4.13 5.80 -4.48
CA LEU A 66 -4.65 4.44 -4.31
C LEU A 66 -3.60 3.38 -4.68
N ALA A 67 -2.77 3.64 -5.70
CA ALA A 67 -1.63 2.79 -6.04
C ALA A 67 -0.62 2.71 -4.87
N PHE A 68 -0.32 3.82 -4.18
CA PHE A 68 0.47 3.79 -2.94
C PHE A 68 -0.22 2.99 -1.83
N GLY A 69 -1.55 3.11 -1.69
CA GLY A 69 -2.32 2.30 -0.73
C GLY A 69 -2.16 0.80 -0.99
N ARG A 70 -2.14 0.39 -2.26
CA ARG A 70 -1.84 -1.00 -2.66
C ARG A 70 -0.43 -1.43 -2.25
N LEU A 71 0.56 -0.53 -2.22
CA LEU A 71 1.90 -0.86 -1.73
C LEU A 71 1.88 -1.16 -0.23
N LEU A 72 1.13 -0.38 0.56
CA LEU A 72 0.99 -0.58 2.00
C LEU A 72 0.35 -1.94 2.33
N VAL A 73 -0.64 -2.36 1.55
CA VAL A 73 -1.31 -3.67 1.69
C VAL A 73 -0.39 -4.81 1.25
N ASN A 74 0.19 -4.72 0.04
CA ASN A 74 0.96 -5.82 -0.54
C ASN A 74 2.34 -6.02 0.10
N ARG A 75 2.89 -4.95 0.72
CA ARG A 75 4.26 -4.89 1.27
C ARG A 75 5.30 -5.57 0.37
N PRO A 76 5.43 -5.13 -0.90
CA PRO A 76 6.40 -5.70 -1.83
C PRO A 76 7.84 -5.43 -1.37
N ARG A 77 8.78 -6.25 -1.87
CA ARG A 77 10.23 -6.04 -1.60
C ARG A 77 10.87 -5.05 -2.57
N LEU A 78 10.30 -4.91 -3.77
CA LEU A 78 10.75 -4.02 -4.84
C LEU A 78 9.55 -3.31 -5.45
N VAL A 79 9.67 -2.01 -5.68
CA VAL A 79 8.69 -1.20 -6.41
C VAL A 79 9.41 -0.37 -7.46
N ILE A 80 8.86 -0.31 -8.67
CA ILE A 80 9.27 0.61 -9.73
C ILE A 80 8.12 1.59 -9.93
N LEU A 81 8.42 2.87 -9.84
CA LEU A 81 7.47 3.97 -9.99
C LEU A 81 7.83 4.72 -11.26
N ASP A 82 6.91 4.79 -12.20
CA ASP A 82 7.06 5.54 -13.45
C ASP A 82 6.01 6.63 -13.48
N GLU A 83 6.45 7.89 -13.32
CA GLU A 83 5.62 9.08 -13.21
C GLU A 83 4.48 8.96 -12.18
N ALA A 84 4.68 8.14 -11.15
CA ALA A 84 3.63 7.73 -10.21
C ALA A 84 3.10 8.87 -9.30
N THR A 85 3.67 10.06 -9.39
CA THR A 85 3.27 11.25 -8.62
C THR A 85 3.01 12.47 -9.49
N SER A 86 2.93 12.30 -10.81
CA SER A 86 2.78 13.42 -11.77
C SER A 86 1.49 14.24 -11.61
N ALA A 87 0.46 13.67 -10.98
CA ALA A 87 -0.82 14.33 -10.75
C ALA A 87 -1.03 14.75 -9.29
N LEU A 88 0.03 14.72 -8.46
CA LEU A 88 -0.01 15.13 -7.07
C LEU A 88 0.59 16.53 -6.88
N ASP A 89 0.08 17.28 -5.92
CA ASP A 89 0.76 18.48 -5.44
C ASP A 89 2.04 18.12 -4.64
N MET A 90 2.89 19.12 -4.40
CA MET A 90 4.18 18.92 -3.72
C MET A 90 4.04 18.33 -2.31
N VAL A 91 2.99 18.66 -1.58
CA VAL A 91 2.77 18.19 -0.20
C VAL A 91 2.37 16.72 -0.20
N SER A 92 1.42 16.37 -1.07
CA SER A 92 0.93 15.02 -1.31
C SER A 92 2.06 14.11 -1.83
N GLU A 93 2.84 14.56 -2.81
CA GLU A 93 4.01 13.83 -3.31
C GLU A 93 5.00 13.53 -2.19
N ALA A 94 5.39 14.55 -1.41
CA ALA A 94 6.34 14.41 -0.32
C ALA A 94 5.85 13.39 0.73
N LYS A 95 4.54 13.42 1.05
CA LYS A 95 3.93 12.44 1.96
C LYS A 95 4.00 11.03 1.38
N MET A 96 3.67 10.83 0.10
CA MET A 96 3.72 9.52 -0.55
C MET A 96 5.13 8.91 -0.55
N TYR A 97 6.17 9.70 -0.85
CA TYR A 97 7.56 9.24 -0.73
C TYR A 97 7.99 9.01 0.72
N GLY A 98 7.46 9.78 1.67
CA GLY A 98 7.63 9.54 3.10
C GLY A 98 7.19 8.14 3.52
N LEU A 99 6.03 7.68 3.03
CA LEU A 99 5.51 6.33 3.27
C LEU A 99 6.46 5.26 2.71
N LEU A 100 6.98 5.43 1.49
CA LEU A 100 7.94 4.49 0.91
C LEU A 100 9.24 4.40 1.72
N LYS A 101 9.72 5.55 2.22
CA LYS A 101 10.90 5.61 3.08
C LYS A 101 10.66 4.86 4.39
N GLU A 102 9.48 4.99 4.98
CA GLU A 102 9.10 4.23 6.18
C GLU A 102 9.06 2.73 5.89
N MET A 103 8.43 2.30 4.79
CA MET A 103 8.41 0.90 4.35
C MET A 103 9.81 0.34 4.06
N GLY A 104 10.75 1.20 3.65
CA GLY A 104 12.14 0.86 3.39
C GLY A 104 12.97 0.63 4.64
N ARG A 105 12.53 1.10 5.82
CA ARG A 105 13.26 0.88 7.06
C ARG A 105 13.25 -0.61 7.40
N LYS A 106 14.42 -1.19 7.63
CA LYS A 106 14.53 -2.55 8.16
C LYS A 106 13.94 -2.58 9.56
N TYR A 107 12.90 -3.38 9.77
CA TYR A 107 12.48 -3.74 11.12
C TYR A 107 13.50 -4.74 11.66
N LEU A 108 14.25 -4.32 12.69
CA LEU A 108 14.89 -5.26 13.58
C LEU A 108 13.73 -5.96 14.31
N LEU A 109 13.48 -7.23 13.99
CA LEU A 109 12.61 -8.05 14.81
C LEU A 109 13.34 -8.20 16.15
N ASN A 110 12.89 -7.47 17.17
CA ASN A 110 13.37 -7.67 18.53
C ASN A 110 12.95 -9.08 18.91
N GLY A 111 13.91 -10.01 18.91
CA GLY A 111 13.70 -11.36 19.38
C GLY A 111 13.29 -11.30 20.85
N ASP A 112 12.20 -11.99 21.18
CA ASP A 112 11.87 -12.29 22.56
C ASP A 112 13.07 -12.91 23.26
N SER A 113 13.24 -12.52 24.51
CA SER A 113 14.40 -12.80 25.33
C SER A 113 14.68 -14.30 25.44
N GLY A 114 15.85 -14.72 24.98
CA GLY A 114 16.47 -15.99 25.37
C GLY A 114 16.60 -17.05 24.29
N ALA A 115 17.39 -16.80 23.25
CA ALA A 115 18.26 -17.82 22.63
C ALA A 115 19.21 -17.17 21.60
N SER A 116 20.48 -17.53 21.69
CA SER A 116 21.54 -17.21 20.74
C SER A 116 21.27 -17.78 19.35
N SER A 117 20.95 -16.93 18.35
CA SER A 117 21.38 -17.05 16.94
C SER A 117 20.62 -16.09 16.01
N GLY A 118 21.35 -15.19 15.34
CA GLY A 118 21.02 -14.57 14.04
C GLY A 118 19.58 -14.07 13.82
N GLY A 119 19.26 -12.86 14.29
CA GLY A 119 17.99 -12.21 13.93
C GLY A 119 17.88 -11.98 12.42
N LEU A 120 16.97 -12.69 11.75
CA LEU A 120 16.65 -12.42 10.34
C LEU A 120 15.97 -11.05 10.25
N THR A 121 16.72 -10.03 9.85
CA THR A 121 16.11 -8.74 9.48
C THR A 121 15.25 -8.96 8.24
N ARG A 122 13.94 -8.68 8.31
CA ARG A 122 13.12 -8.63 7.10
C ARG A 122 13.63 -7.45 6.26
N ALA A 123 14.07 -7.74 5.04
CA ALA A 123 14.53 -6.69 4.12
C ALA A 123 13.38 -5.69 3.90
N GLY A 124 13.64 -4.40 4.17
CA GLY A 124 12.70 -3.32 3.88
C GLY A 124 12.47 -3.15 2.38
N LEU A 125 11.46 -2.37 2.03
CA LEU A 125 11.16 -2.03 0.63
C LEU A 125 12.37 -1.36 -0.05
N THR A 126 12.71 -1.84 -1.24
CA THR A 126 13.54 -1.11 -2.21
C THR A 126 12.63 -0.46 -3.24
N TYR A 127 12.81 0.82 -3.56
CA TYR A 127 12.05 1.47 -4.62
C TYR A 127 12.95 2.22 -5.59
N VAL A 128 12.57 2.21 -6.87
CA VAL A 128 13.16 3.02 -7.93
C VAL A 128 12.06 3.92 -8.45
N SER A 129 12.30 5.22 -8.52
CA SER A 129 11.32 6.18 -9.05
C SER A 129 11.90 6.93 -10.23
N VAL A 130 11.11 7.05 -11.29
CA VAL A 130 11.36 7.87 -12.47
C VAL A 130 10.28 8.94 -12.51
N GLY A 131 10.69 10.20 -12.62
CA GLY A 131 9.75 11.32 -12.71
C GLY A 131 10.43 12.55 -13.28
N HIS A 132 9.65 13.35 -14.00
CA HIS A 132 10.09 14.65 -14.49
C HIS A 132 9.90 15.69 -13.37
N ARG A 133 10.99 16.32 -12.94
CA ARG A 133 10.91 17.61 -12.23
C ARG A 133 11.35 18.69 -13.20
N PRO A 134 10.50 19.67 -13.55
CA PRO A 134 11.02 20.98 -13.90
C PRO A 134 11.72 21.52 -12.64
N SER A 135 12.99 21.87 -12.80
CA SER A 135 13.76 22.67 -11.85
C SER A 135 13.03 23.94 -11.44
#